data_AF-A0A8B6ERL6-F1
#
_entry.id   AF-A0A8B6ERL6-F1
#
_cell.length_a   1.000
_cell.length_b   1.000
_cell.length_c   1.000
_cell.angle_alpha   90.00
_cell.angle_beta   90.00
_cell.angle_gamma   90.00
#
_symmetry.space_group_name_H-M   'P 1'
#
loop_
_entity.id
_entity.type
_entity.pdbx_description
1 polymer ?
#
loop_
_entity_poly.entity_id
_entity_poly.type
_entity_poly.pdbx_seq_one_letter_code
_entity_poly.pdbx_strand_id
1 'polypeptide(L)'
;MYITVVRALVFLQHSLLLYGESLFPLEVENYVMDKFTINRDSSTGYGSINFKTGDSFKIYFCLRAETSVNLNNVRFSNDGGSDAIEFGIDGIRLGILTSPDDSNYGKGWNNFLQSGPIGPYLNLSSGRHFISISVNKTDFYGVELDQLEIKTLDSHISDEIFKCSLFCDKDITYSNGRARDDMSSAVLTRKTSQPVCPSNNNLLLPIYHENVKMFLVTVMHPKYRSFENNFHDEHGLCERHNKTLWEFSKVQLESHYDTVHSELYPSATMEHGRSNTSKSLYMKIKFKNLHVDDTDTRLVLQFLHVVDIFLVTCTYKDEGSLITLKNAYFSSIKTKHVWLIPKNSLLKEREILLHILADPAQMRSITVDFIKLENHASLSINSENLFSSYDTKIEVFYDQFNKEHSVQDAMSVRNVDTDTIFNHVSEIVISHRLPWADVYSPIVKLSRTGEMNILPIAPHGLTEIPFGTSIVFGQNDPSKNNLPSAPISRIDITPAALQLFVTFKDHGTTNILIKSTWKDTKAIFKDIVNTRNPLKYPFATIMTTWNYDGNADVDHVSSNGDTVHHIVKGWDKLYGTSFTFFRQCLSRYNTQSPDLRLQIINEKDLYLFI
;
A
#
# COMPACT_ATOMS: atom_id res chain seq x y z
N MET A 1 -57.02 -14.25 6.38
CA MET A 1 -56.65 -14.85 5.07
C MET A 1 -56.87 -13.76 4.04
N TYR A 2 -55.91 -13.50 3.14
CA TYR A 2 -55.60 -12.17 2.57
C TYR A 2 -54.96 -11.19 3.58
N ILE A 3 -54.12 -10.28 3.07
CA ILE A 3 -53.26 -9.30 3.79
C ILE A 3 -52.07 -9.91 4.58
N THR A 4 -51.25 -10.78 3.96
CA THR A 4 -49.88 -11.07 4.46
C THR A 4 -48.84 -11.51 3.40
N VAL A 5 -49.06 -11.27 2.10
CA VAL A 5 -48.16 -11.78 1.02
C VAL A 5 -47.45 -10.68 0.23
N VAL A 6 -47.93 -9.43 0.28
CA VAL A 6 -47.43 -8.33 -0.60
C VAL A 6 -46.14 -7.65 -0.10
N ARG A 7 -45.69 -7.92 1.14
CA ARG A 7 -44.43 -7.34 1.67
C ARG A 7 -43.18 -8.19 1.47
N ALA A 8 -43.31 -9.44 1.00
CA ALA A 8 -42.17 -10.33 0.77
C ALA A 8 -41.54 -10.23 -0.64
N LEU A 9 -42.23 -9.59 -1.60
CA LEU A 9 -41.79 -9.50 -3.01
C LEU A 9 -41.17 -8.15 -3.42
N VAL A 10 -41.11 -7.16 -2.53
CA VAL A 10 -40.54 -5.83 -2.80
C VAL A 10 -39.11 -5.68 -2.22
N PHE A 11 -38.64 -6.64 -1.42
CA PHE A 11 -37.28 -6.64 -0.85
C PHE A 11 -36.25 -7.45 -1.66
N LEU A 12 -36.59 -7.84 -2.90
CA LEU A 12 -35.75 -8.67 -3.79
C LEU A 12 -35.30 -7.93 -5.06
N GLN A 13 -35.45 -6.60 -5.08
CA GLN A 13 -34.83 -5.71 -6.06
C GLN A 13 -34.14 -4.56 -5.33
N HIS A 14 -32.99 -4.13 -5.86
CA HIS A 14 -32.20 -3.00 -5.35
C HIS A 14 -31.42 -3.24 -4.05
N SER A 15 -30.82 -4.42 -3.89
CA SER A 15 -29.42 -4.46 -3.43
C SER A 15 -28.51 -4.02 -4.58
N LEU A 16 -28.64 -2.76 -5.00
CA LEU A 16 -27.62 -2.08 -5.79
C LEU A 16 -26.40 -1.91 -4.88
N LEU A 17 -25.51 -2.89 -4.96
CA LEU A 17 -24.09 -2.60 -4.78
C LEU A 17 -23.78 -1.38 -5.65
N LEU A 18 -23.17 -0.37 -5.04
CA LEU A 18 -22.59 0.78 -5.73
C LEU A 18 -21.37 0.28 -6.51
N TYR A 19 -21.62 -0.43 -7.62
CA TYR A 19 -20.61 -0.72 -8.62
C TYR A 19 -20.18 0.62 -9.21
N GLY A 20 -18.99 1.09 -8.83
CA GLY A 20 -18.42 2.27 -9.46
C GLY A 20 -18.22 2.00 -10.95
N GLU A 21 -18.58 2.98 -11.76
CA GLU A 21 -18.48 2.90 -13.20
C GLU A 21 -17.10 3.35 -13.65
N SER A 22 -16.49 2.64 -14.60
CA SER A 22 -15.19 2.97 -15.17
C SER A 22 -15.34 3.32 -16.64
N LEU A 23 -14.71 4.40 -17.09
CA LEU A 23 -14.76 4.92 -18.47
C LEU A 23 -13.37 4.84 -19.12
N PHE A 24 -13.31 4.33 -20.34
CA PHE A 24 -12.07 4.09 -21.08
C PHE A 24 -12.14 4.72 -22.47
N PRO A 25 -11.44 5.86 -22.68
CA PRO A 25 -11.23 6.42 -24.01
C PRO A 25 -10.20 5.58 -24.80
N LEU A 26 -10.58 5.20 -26.02
CA LEU A 26 -9.79 4.42 -26.96
C LEU A 26 -9.62 5.22 -28.26
N GLU A 27 -8.45 5.84 -28.43
CA GLU A 27 -8.09 6.56 -29.66
C GLU A 27 -7.96 5.55 -30.82
N VAL A 28 -8.64 5.79 -31.94
CA VAL A 28 -8.84 4.84 -33.04
C VAL A 28 -7.54 4.53 -33.79
N GLU A 29 -6.68 5.52 -33.96
CA GLU A 29 -5.40 5.44 -34.65
C GLU A 29 -4.40 4.49 -33.96
N ASN A 30 -4.58 4.19 -32.67
CA ASN A 30 -3.77 3.17 -31.97
C ASN A 30 -4.11 1.72 -32.38
N TYR A 31 -5.21 1.51 -33.11
CA TYR A 31 -5.72 0.17 -33.46
C TYR A 31 -5.76 -0.10 -34.98
N VAL A 32 -5.50 0.91 -35.81
CA VAL A 32 -5.67 0.84 -37.27
C VAL A 32 -4.33 1.13 -37.96
N MET A 33 -3.53 0.07 -38.12
CA MET A 33 -2.13 0.15 -38.56
C MET A 33 -1.94 0.28 -40.09
N ASP A 34 -3.02 0.11 -40.87
CA ASP A 34 -3.01 0.07 -42.35
C ASP A 34 -3.52 1.37 -43.00
N LYS A 35 -3.91 2.36 -42.20
CA LYS A 35 -4.36 3.69 -42.64
C LYS A 35 -3.46 4.78 -42.07
N PHE A 36 -3.44 5.93 -42.75
CA PHE A 36 -2.74 7.13 -42.26
C PHE A 36 -3.61 7.90 -41.27
N THR A 37 -3.01 8.27 -40.14
CA THR A 37 -3.57 9.24 -39.19
C THR A 37 -3.68 10.62 -39.84
N ILE A 38 -4.85 11.25 -39.70
CA ILE A 38 -5.16 12.58 -40.22
C ILE A 38 -5.18 13.54 -39.04
N ASN A 39 -4.23 14.48 -39.01
CA ASN A 39 -4.19 15.50 -37.99
C ASN A 39 -5.28 16.56 -38.28
N ARG A 40 -6.19 16.77 -37.32
CA ARG A 40 -7.26 17.77 -37.35
C ARG A 40 -7.10 18.70 -36.16
N ASP A 41 -7.47 19.97 -36.31
CA ASP A 41 -7.30 20.98 -35.25
C ASP A 41 -8.01 20.62 -33.92
N SER A 42 -9.00 19.71 -34.01
CA SER A 42 -9.84 19.26 -32.90
C SER A 42 -9.73 17.76 -32.59
N SER A 43 -8.89 16.95 -33.25
CA SER A 43 -8.77 15.51 -32.94
C SER A 43 -8.14 15.27 -31.55
N THR A 44 -8.45 14.14 -30.92
CA THR A 44 -7.70 13.66 -29.74
C THR A 44 -6.48 12.84 -30.18
N GLY A 45 -5.73 12.26 -29.23
CA GLY A 45 -4.54 11.46 -29.51
C GLY A 45 -3.53 12.12 -30.48
N TYR A 46 -3.22 11.40 -31.55
CA TYR A 46 -2.38 11.85 -32.66
C TYR A 46 -3.17 12.28 -33.90
N GLY A 47 -4.47 11.96 -33.98
CA GLY A 47 -5.37 12.34 -35.07
C GLY A 47 -6.44 11.31 -35.39
N SER A 48 -7.37 11.67 -36.27
CA SER A 48 -8.47 10.81 -36.72
C SER A 48 -8.04 9.82 -37.82
N ILE A 49 -8.89 8.83 -38.11
CA ILE A 49 -8.74 7.90 -39.23
C ILE A 49 -9.97 8.00 -40.15
N ASN A 50 -9.76 8.22 -41.45
CA ASN A 50 -10.83 8.24 -42.46
C ASN A 50 -11.18 6.82 -42.94
N PHE A 51 -12.48 6.51 -42.92
CA PHE A 51 -13.04 5.24 -43.37
C PHE A 51 -14.03 5.44 -44.52
N LYS A 52 -14.13 4.42 -45.37
CA LYS A 52 -15.02 4.35 -46.53
C LYS A 52 -15.85 3.06 -46.48
N THR A 53 -16.90 3.03 -47.30
CA THR A 53 -17.76 1.86 -47.48
C THR A 53 -16.94 0.57 -47.67
N GLY A 54 -17.16 -0.42 -46.80
CA GLY A 54 -16.48 -1.71 -46.83
C GLY A 54 -15.26 -1.82 -45.90
N ASP A 55 -14.77 -0.73 -45.34
CA ASP A 55 -13.74 -0.78 -44.30
C ASP A 55 -14.31 -1.39 -43.01
N SER A 56 -13.51 -2.23 -42.37
CA SER A 56 -13.83 -2.77 -41.04
C SER A 56 -12.56 -3.05 -40.24
N PHE A 57 -12.65 -2.91 -38.92
CA PHE A 57 -11.53 -3.19 -38.01
C PHE A 57 -12.05 -3.66 -36.65
N LYS A 58 -11.11 -4.09 -35.79
CA LYS A 58 -11.41 -4.58 -34.45
C LYS A 58 -10.54 -3.90 -33.41
N ILE A 59 -11.18 -3.36 -32.38
CA ILE A 59 -10.50 -2.88 -31.17
C ILE A 59 -10.63 -3.98 -30.12
N TYR A 60 -9.50 -4.46 -29.60
CA TYR A 60 -9.48 -5.48 -28.55
C TYR A 60 -9.42 -4.82 -27.17
N PHE A 61 -10.20 -5.36 -26.23
CA PHE A 61 -10.17 -4.97 -24.82
C PHE A 61 -10.28 -6.21 -23.94
N CYS A 62 -9.94 -6.10 -22.66
CA CYS A 62 -9.98 -7.20 -21.71
C CYS A 62 -10.77 -6.83 -20.45
N LEU A 63 -11.41 -7.84 -19.85
CA LEU A 63 -12.23 -7.72 -18.64
C LEU A 63 -11.70 -8.61 -17.52
N ARG A 64 -11.59 -8.00 -16.34
CA ARG A 64 -11.04 -8.57 -15.10
C ARG A 64 -11.99 -9.53 -14.39
N ALA A 65 -13.29 -9.30 -14.57
CA ALA A 65 -14.40 -10.05 -13.99
C ALA A 65 -15.56 -10.08 -15.00
N GLU A 66 -16.57 -10.90 -14.75
CA GLU A 66 -17.85 -10.73 -15.42
C GLU A 66 -18.46 -9.37 -15.02
N THR A 67 -18.81 -8.55 -16.00
CA THR A 67 -19.34 -7.19 -15.79
C THR A 67 -20.20 -6.73 -16.98
N SER A 68 -21.00 -5.69 -16.77
CA SER A 68 -21.76 -5.03 -17.82
C SER A 68 -20.89 -4.00 -18.54
N VAL A 69 -20.92 -4.01 -19.87
CA VAL A 69 -20.14 -3.14 -20.75
C VAL A 69 -21.05 -2.44 -21.76
N ASN A 70 -20.78 -1.17 -22.06
CA ASN A 70 -21.49 -0.38 -23.07
C ASN A 70 -20.53 0.51 -23.88
N LEU A 71 -20.85 0.72 -25.16
CA LEU A 71 -20.21 1.74 -25.99
C LEU A 71 -20.89 3.08 -25.68
N ASN A 72 -20.32 3.83 -24.74
CA ASN A 72 -20.93 5.03 -24.16
C ASN A 72 -20.84 6.24 -25.10
N ASN A 73 -19.81 6.28 -25.96
CA ASN A 73 -19.64 7.34 -26.94
C ASN A 73 -18.77 6.91 -28.13
N VAL A 74 -18.97 7.58 -29.25
CA VAL A 74 -18.08 7.58 -30.41
C VAL A 74 -17.88 9.03 -30.84
N ARG A 75 -16.62 9.43 -30.98
CA ARG A 75 -16.19 10.73 -31.47
C ARG A 75 -15.83 10.62 -32.95
N PHE A 76 -16.49 11.42 -33.78
CA PHE A 76 -16.42 11.32 -35.24
C PHE A 76 -16.61 12.68 -35.92
N SER A 77 -16.12 12.85 -37.14
CA SER A 77 -16.39 14.02 -37.97
C SER A 77 -16.80 13.64 -39.40
N ASN A 78 -17.57 14.52 -40.04
CA ASN A 78 -18.04 14.40 -41.42
C ASN A 78 -18.06 15.80 -42.07
N ASP A 79 -17.89 15.85 -43.39
CA ASP A 79 -18.15 17.02 -44.24
C ASP A 79 -18.58 16.52 -45.63
N GLY A 80 -19.85 16.12 -45.71
CA GLY A 80 -20.37 15.30 -46.80
C GLY A 80 -21.78 14.79 -46.54
N GLY A 81 -22.18 13.80 -47.34
CA GLY A 81 -23.45 13.11 -47.19
C GLY A 81 -23.50 12.21 -45.95
N SER A 82 -24.70 11.74 -45.60
CA SER A 82 -24.89 10.86 -44.43
C SER A 82 -24.34 9.43 -44.64
N ASP A 83 -23.43 9.05 -43.75
CA ASP A 83 -22.74 7.77 -43.62
C ASP A 83 -23.37 6.89 -42.52
N ALA A 84 -23.15 5.58 -42.57
CA ALA A 84 -23.64 4.61 -41.60
C ALA A 84 -22.53 3.65 -41.16
N ILE A 85 -22.26 3.64 -39.85
CA ILE A 85 -21.23 2.80 -39.20
C ILE A 85 -21.93 1.85 -38.22
N GLU A 86 -21.72 0.55 -38.39
CA GLU A 86 -22.26 -0.48 -37.50
C GLU A 86 -21.23 -0.90 -36.45
N PHE A 87 -21.69 -0.97 -35.20
CA PHE A 87 -20.89 -1.38 -34.04
C PHE A 87 -21.44 -2.68 -33.46
N GLY A 88 -20.53 -3.53 -32.99
CA GLY A 88 -20.86 -4.74 -32.23
C GLY A 88 -19.74 -5.11 -31.25
N ILE A 89 -20.05 -5.95 -30.27
CA ILE A 89 -19.05 -6.55 -29.36
C ILE A 89 -19.16 -8.07 -29.46
N ASP A 90 -18.03 -8.75 -29.67
CA ASP A 90 -17.93 -10.21 -29.86
C ASP A 90 -18.89 -10.77 -30.93
N GLY A 91 -19.24 -9.96 -31.93
CA GLY A 91 -20.21 -10.29 -32.98
C GLY A 91 -21.67 -10.02 -32.64
N ILE A 92 -21.99 -9.61 -31.40
CA ILE A 92 -23.31 -9.09 -31.02
C ILE A 92 -23.41 -7.64 -31.48
N ARG A 93 -24.30 -7.36 -32.42
CA ARG A 93 -24.59 -6.00 -32.90
C ARG A 93 -25.14 -5.12 -31.77
N LEU A 94 -24.51 -3.96 -31.54
CA LEU A 94 -24.97 -2.94 -30.61
C LEU A 94 -25.94 -1.95 -31.27
N GLY A 95 -25.57 -1.44 -32.45
CA GLY A 95 -26.32 -0.38 -33.12
C GLY A 95 -25.64 0.13 -34.39
N ILE A 96 -26.27 1.13 -35.01
CA ILE A 96 -25.69 1.90 -36.12
C ILE A 96 -25.60 3.36 -35.69
N LEU A 97 -24.42 3.95 -35.88
CA LEU A 97 -24.23 5.40 -35.90
C LEU A 97 -24.49 5.91 -37.32
N THR A 98 -25.26 6.98 -37.44
CA THR A 98 -25.49 7.68 -38.70
C THR A 98 -24.94 9.09 -38.59
N SER A 99 -23.99 9.47 -39.45
CA SER A 99 -23.47 10.85 -39.49
C SER A 99 -24.55 11.79 -40.07
N PRO A 100 -24.61 13.06 -39.64
CA PRO A 100 -25.49 14.03 -40.28
C PRO A 100 -25.05 14.29 -41.72
N ASP A 101 -26.02 14.60 -42.58
CA ASP A 101 -25.81 15.14 -43.92
C ASP A 101 -25.53 16.65 -43.78
N ASP A 102 -24.25 17.02 -43.75
CA ASP A 102 -23.78 18.39 -43.57
C ASP A 102 -22.41 18.55 -44.26
N SER A 103 -22.29 19.55 -45.14
CA SER A 103 -21.04 19.87 -45.81
C SER A 103 -20.75 21.37 -45.77
N ASN A 104 -19.52 21.69 -45.39
CA ASN A 104 -19.03 23.05 -45.11
C ASN A 104 -17.65 23.28 -45.76
N TYR A 105 -17.49 22.77 -46.99
CA TYR A 105 -16.30 22.95 -47.83
C TYR A 105 -14.99 22.49 -47.16
N GLY A 106 -15.05 21.41 -46.38
CA GLY A 106 -13.92 20.81 -45.67
C GLY A 106 -13.73 21.28 -44.22
N LYS A 107 -14.57 22.18 -43.70
CA LYS A 107 -14.52 22.63 -42.30
C LYS A 107 -15.15 21.64 -41.31
N GLY A 108 -16.11 20.82 -41.75
CA GLY A 108 -16.78 19.81 -40.94
C GLY A 108 -15.82 18.76 -40.37
N TRP A 109 -14.73 18.46 -41.09
CA TRP A 109 -13.67 17.55 -40.61
C TRP A 109 -12.99 17.99 -39.30
N ASN A 110 -12.95 19.30 -39.02
CA ASN A 110 -12.42 19.84 -37.78
C ASN A 110 -13.49 19.97 -36.67
N ASN A 111 -14.74 19.57 -36.93
CA ASN A 111 -15.86 19.62 -36.00
C ASN A 111 -16.29 18.21 -35.59
N PHE A 112 -15.71 17.70 -34.51
CA PHE A 112 -16.02 16.37 -34.01
C PHE A 112 -17.33 16.35 -33.21
N LEU A 113 -18.24 15.50 -33.65
CA LEU A 113 -19.50 15.18 -33.00
C LEU A 113 -19.33 14.01 -32.03
N GLN A 114 -20.30 13.85 -31.14
CA GLN A 114 -20.39 12.74 -30.19
C GLN A 114 -21.69 11.99 -30.42
N SER A 115 -21.63 10.66 -30.51
CA SER A 115 -22.82 9.83 -30.71
C SER A 115 -23.71 9.70 -29.48
N GLY A 116 -23.11 9.81 -28.29
CA GLY A 116 -23.69 9.24 -27.07
C GLY A 116 -23.78 7.70 -27.13
N PRO A 117 -24.50 7.07 -26.20
CA PRO A 117 -24.48 5.61 -26.05
C PRO A 117 -25.05 4.85 -27.25
N ILE A 118 -24.28 3.89 -27.77
CA ILE A 118 -24.68 3.01 -28.88
C ILE A 118 -25.05 1.63 -28.33
N GLY A 119 -26.35 1.33 -28.39
CA GLY A 119 -26.90 0.04 -27.96
C GLY A 119 -27.05 -0.11 -26.44
N PRO A 120 -27.49 -1.29 -25.98
CA PRO A 120 -27.67 -1.59 -24.55
C PRO A 120 -26.32 -1.88 -23.85
N TYR A 121 -26.38 -2.08 -22.54
CA TYR A 121 -25.30 -2.78 -21.83
C TYR A 121 -25.33 -4.28 -22.18
N LEU A 122 -24.16 -4.87 -22.38
CA LEU A 122 -23.97 -6.31 -22.51
C LEU A 122 -23.23 -6.85 -21.28
N ASN A 123 -23.72 -7.95 -20.70
CA ASN A 123 -22.95 -8.68 -19.69
C ASN A 123 -21.93 -9.58 -20.40
N LEU A 124 -20.66 -9.33 -20.14
CA LEU A 124 -19.53 -10.03 -20.74
C LEU A 124 -18.75 -10.74 -19.62
N SER A 125 -18.22 -11.92 -19.91
CA SER A 125 -17.40 -12.70 -18.97
C SER A 125 -16.02 -12.05 -18.77
N SER A 126 -15.22 -12.56 -17.81
CA SER A 126 -13.81 -12.15 -17.72
C SER A 126 -13.00 -12.75 -18.88
N GLY A 127 -12.23 -11.95 -19.60
CA GLY A 127 -11.44 -12.44 -20.73
C GLY A 127 -11.05 -11.33 -21.71
N ARG A 128 -10.68 -11.73 -22.94
CA ARG A 128 -10.42 -10.83 -24.06
C ARG A 128 -11.65 -10.78 -24.96
N HIS A 129 -12.07 -9.57 -25.28
CA HIS A 129 -13.22 -9.23 -26.10
C HIS A 129 -12.78 -8.35 -27.28
N PHE A 130 -13.68 -8.12 -28.24
CA PHE A 130 -13.44 -7.12 -29.28
C PHE A 130 -14.69 -6.34 -29.65
N ILE A 131 -14.50 -5.05 -29.92
CA ILE A 131 -15.46 -4.22 -30.64
C ILE A 131 -15.21 -4.44 -32.12
N SER A 132 -16.24 -4.79 -32.89
CA SER A 132 -16.21 -4.78 -34.35
C SER A 132 -16.84 -3.48 -34.86
N ILE A 133 -16.10 -2.75 -35.71
CA ILE A 133 -16.56 -1.57 -36.41
C ILE A 133 -16.63 -1.90 -37.90
N SER A 134 -17.79 -1.66 -38.53
CA SER A 134 -18.04 -1.92 -39.95
C SER A 134 -18.66 -0.68 -40.60
N VAL A 135 -18.01 -0.13 -41.63
CA VAL A 135 -18.50 1.05 -42.34
C VAL A 135 -19.36 0.60 -43.51
N ASN A 136 -20.67 0.52 -43.25
CA ASN A 136 -21.65 -0.10 -44.14
C ASN A 136 -22.01 0.78 -45.35
N LYS A 137 -21.96 2.11 -45.18
CA LYS A 137 -22.22 3.09 -46.23
C LYS A 137 -21.48 4.38 -45.91
N THR A 138 -20.86 4.97 -46.92
CA THR A 138 -20.36 6.33 -46.91
C THR A 138 -20.77 7.06 -48.18
N ASP A 139 -20.56 8.37 -48.19
CA ASP A 139 -20.41 9.10 -49.44
C ASP A 139 -19.00 8.91 -50.08
N PHE A 140 -18.60 9.81 -50.99
CA PHE A 140 -17.28 9.77 -51.64
C PHE A 140 -16.12 10.20 -50.72
N TYR A 141 -16.36 11.12 -49.77
CA TYR A 141 -15.36 11.65 -48.85
C TYR A 141 -15.09 10.69 -47.69
N GLY A 142 -16.12 9.96 -47.23
CA GLY A 142 -16.01 9.00 -46.14
C GLY A 142 -16.40 9.59 -44.79
N VAL A 143 -15.96 8.96 -43.70
CA VAL A 143 -16.22 9.43 -42.33
C VAL A 143 -14.95 9.28 -41.50
N GLU A 144 -14.65 10.25 -40.63
CA GLU A 144 -13.50 10.20 -39.73
C GLU A 144 -13.91 9.74 -38.34
N LEU A 145 -13.28 8.68 -37.82
CA LEU A 145 -13.39 8.27 -36.42
C LEU A 145 -12.11 8.64 -35.68
N ASP A 146 -12.27 9.01 -34.42
CA ASP A 146 -11.21 9.62 -33.60
C ASP A 146 -11.10 8.89 -32.26
N GLN A 147 -12.18 8.80 -31.49
CA GLN A 147 -12.18 8.11 -30.19
C GLN A 147 -13.45 7.27 -29.98
N LEU A 148 -13.32 6.09 -29.37
CA LEU A 148 -14.44 5.34 -28.79
C LEU A 148 -14.33 5.40 -27.26
N GLU A 149 -15.46 5.60 -26.57
CA GLU A 149 -15.50 5.57 -25.11
C GLU A 149 -16.29 4.34 -24.64
N ILE A 150 -15.60 3.43 -23.94
CA ILE A 150 -16.22 2.23 -23.37
C ILE A 150 -16.44 2.40 -21.88
N LYS A 151 -17.64 2.05 -21.43
CA LYS A 151 -18.04 2.09 -20.03
C LYS A 151 -18.21 0.69 -19.49
N THR A 152 -17.67 0.42 -18.30
CA THR A 152 -17.80 -0.86 -17.60
C THR A 152 -18.32 -0.65 -16.17
N LEU A 153 -19.00 -1.65 -15.63
CA LEU A 153 -19.45 -1.68 -14.22
C LEU A 153 -18.47 -2.48 -13.34
N ASP A 154 -17.17 -2.20 -13.46
CA ASP A 154 -16.13 -2.71 -12.55
C ASP A 154 -15.23 -1.55 -12.11
N SER A 155 -15.41 -1.08 -10.88
CA SER A 155 -14.65 0.03 -10.27
C SER A 155 -13.18 -0.28 -10.00
N HIS A 156 -12.73 -1.50 -10.32
CA HIS A 156 -11.39 -2.01 -10.02
C HIS A 156 -10.64 -2.45 -11.28
N ILE A 157 -11.19 -2.21 -12.47
CA ILE A 157 -10.47 -2.40 -13.73
C ILE A 157 -9.62 -1.17 -14.03
N SER A 158 -8.31 -1.37 -14.24
CA SER A 158 -7.39 -0.32 -14.69
C SER A 158 -7.36 -0.25 -16.22
N ASP A 159 -6.89 0.89 -16.75
CA ASP A 159 -6.67 1.08 -18.18
C ASP A 159 -5.75 0.02 -18.80
N GLU A 160 -4.78 -0.45 -18.01
CA GLU A 160 -3.80 -1.46 -18.38
C GLU A 160 -4.44 -2.85 -18.57
N ILE A 161 -5.34 -3.23 -17.65
CA ILE A 161 -6.16 -4.44 -17.77
C ILE A 161 -7.07 -4.28 -18.98
N PHE A 162 -7.75 -3.14 -19.10
CA PHE A 162 -8.72 -2.89 -20.15
C PHE A 162 -8.07 -2.95 -21.55
N LYS A 163 -6.86 -2.42 -21.72
CA LYS A 163 -6.06 -2.50 -22.95
C LYS A 163 -5.30 -3.82 -23.14
N CYS A 164 -5.66 -4.89 -22.40
CA CYS A 164 -5.00 -6.20 -22.44
C CYS A 164 -3.47 -6.15 -22.25
N SER A 165 -2.94 -5.11 -21.58
CA SER A 165 -1.51 -4.85 -21.42
C SER A 165 -0.94 -5.45 -20.13
N LEU A 166 -1.80 -5.97 -19.26
CA LEU A 166 -1.41 -6.71 -18.06
C LEU A 166 -1.37 -8.22 -18.34
N PHE A 167 -0.27 -8.87 -17.99
CA PHE A 167 -0.18 -10.34 -18.00
C PHE A 167 -0.78 -10.91 -16.70
N CYS A 168 -1.85 -11.70 -16.84
CA CYS A 168 -2.43 -12.48 -15.76
C CYS A 168 -2.57 -13.95 -16.18
N ASP A 169 -2.04 -14.86 -15.37
CA ASP A 169 -2.11 -16.30 -15.57
C ASP A 169 -3.08 -16.94 -14.56
N LYS A 170 -4.25 -17.34 -15.06
CA LYS A 170 -5.32 -17.96 -14.27
C LYS A 170 -5.00 -19.40 -13.85
N ASP A 171 -4.04 -20.06 -14.50
CA ASP A 171 -3.62 -21.42 -14.19
C ASP A 171 -2.66 -21.46 -12.99
N ILE A 172 -2.16 -20.29 -12.55
CA ILE A 172 -1.45 -20.14 -11.27
C ILE A 172 -2.40 -20.50 -10.13
N THR A 173 -2.17 -21.70 -9.62
CA THR A 173 -2.92 -22.36 -8.54
C THR A 173 -1.92 -23.03 -7.59
N TYR A 174 -2.32 -23.28 -6.35
CA TYR A 174 -1.46 -23.92 -5.34
C TYR A 174 -2.13 -25.15 -4.74
N SER A 175 -1.52 -26.32 -4.93
CA SER A 175 -1.88 -27.52 -4.19
C SER A 175 -1.44 -27.36 -2.74
N ASN A 176 -2.40 -27.19 -1.82
CA ASN A 176 -2.13 -26.90 -0.41
C ASN A 176 -2.28 -28.13 0.51
N GLY A 177 -2.36 -29.32 -0.07
CA GLY A 177 -2.69 -30.58 0.59
C GLY A 177 -4.13 -31.00 0.28
N ARG A 178 -4.65 -31.96 1.03
CA ARG A 178 -6.11 -32.17 1.14
C ARG A 178 -6.61 -31.40 2.36
N ALA A 179 -7.91 -31.08 2.37
CA ALA A 179 -8.58 -30.68 3.60
C ALA A 179 -8.30 -31.70 4.73
N ARG A 180 -8.12 -31.19 5.95
CA ARG A 180 -7.74 -32.00 7.12
C ARG A 180 -8.90 -32.12 8.08
N ASP A 181 -9.38 -33.35 8.26
CA ASP A 181 -10.43 -33.67 9.23
C ASP A 181 -9.89 -33.87 10.66
N ASP A 182 -8.56 -33.95 10.83
CA ASP A 182 -7.88 -34.19 12.11
C ASP A 182 -7.58 -32.91 12.92
N MET A 183 -8.04 -31.75 12.46
CA MET A 183 -7.90 -30.45 13.14
C MET A 183 -9.04 -29.49 12.78
N SER A 184 -9.37 -28.57 13.67
CA SER A 184 -10.33 -27.50 13.38
C SER A 184 -9.80 -26.56 12.30
N SER A 185 -10.70 -26.05 11.46
CA SER A 185 -10.35 -24.99 10.51
C SER A 185 -10.13 -23.66 11.22
N ALA A 186 -9.13 -22.90 10.77
CA ALA A 186 -9.02 -21.48 11.06
C ALA A 186 -10.02 -20.68 10.21
N VAL A 187 -10.29 -19.47 10.67
CA VAL A 187 -11.10 -18.47 9.97
C VAL A 187 -10.19 -17.34 9.50
N LEU A 188 -10.03 -17.21 8.18
CA LEU A 188 -9.44 -16.05 7.53
C LEU A 188 -10.56 -15.02 7.27
N THR A 189 -10.30 -13.75 7.56
CA THR A 189 -11.23 -12.64 7.27
C THR A 189 -10.50 -11.51 6.54
N ARG A 190 -11.22 -10.56 5.96
CA ARG A 190 -10.65 -9.40 5.25
C ARG A 190 -11.05 -8.08 5.90
N LYS A 191 -10.10 -7.17 6.04
CA LYS A 191 -10.32 -5.74 6.28
C LYS A 191 -9.54 -4.94 5.22
N THR A 192 -10.27 -4.26 4.34
CA THR A 192 -9.72 -3.33 3.35
C THR A 192 -9.81 -1.89 3.85
N SER A 193 -8.88 -1.07 3.38
CA SER A 193 -8.87 0.39 3.52
C SER A 193 -8.50 1.02 2.18
N GLN A 194 -8.82 2.30 1.98
CA GLN A 194 -8.37 2.99 0.78
C GLN A 194 -6.84 3.16 0.85
N PRO A 195 -6.10 2.76 -0.20
CA PRO A 195 -4.66 2.99 -0.24
C PRO A 195 -4.40 4.49 -0.35
N VAL A 196 -3.60 5.02 0.59
CA VAL A 196 -3.07 6.40 0.49
C VAL A 196 -1.86 6.45 -0.44
N CYS A 197 -1.14 5.33 -0.54
CA CYS A 197 0.08 5.15 -1.34
C CYS A 197 0.17 3.68 -1.78
N PRO A 198 0.78 3.37 -2.95
CA PRO A 198 0.90 1.99 -3.43
C PRO A 198 1.65 1.05 -2.49
N SER A 199 2.63 1.59 -1.72
CA SER A 199 3.44 0.88 -0.74
C SER A 199 2.78 0.68 0.63
N ASN A 200 1.62 1.31 0.89
CA ASN A 200 0.99 1.25 2.21
C ASN A 200 0.10 0.01 2.31
N ASN A 201 0.34 -0.82 3.33
CA ASN A 201 -0.46 -2.02 3.65
C ASN A 201 -1.93 -1.67 3.89
N ASN A 202 -2.73 -1.64 2.82
CA ASN A 202 -4.14 -1.25 2.83
C ASN A 202 -5.08 -2.45 3.03
N LEU A 203 -4.54 -3.67 2.97
CA LEU A 203 -5.26 -4.93 3.06
C LEU A 203 -4.74 -5.75 4.24
N LEU A 204 -5.61 -5.95 5.23
CA LEU A 204 -5.33 -6.74 6.42
C LEU A 204 -6.14 -8.03 6.40
N LEU A 205 -5.47 -9.15 6.65
CA LEU A 205 -6.00 -10.50 6.51
C LEU A 205 -5.78 -11.28 7.83
N PRO A 206 -6.56 -11.00 8.89
CA PRO A 206 -6.39 -11.66 10.18
C PRO A 206 -6.97 -13.07 10.21
N ILE A 207 -6.23 -13.98 10.86
CA ILE A 207 -6.47 -15.43 10.91
C ILE A 207 -6.71 -15.88 12.35
N TYR A 208 -7.90 -16.42 12.61
CA TYR A 208 -8.37 -16.83 13.93
C TYR A 208 -8.40 -18.36 14.03
N HIS A 209 -7.99 -18.91 15.17
CA HIS A 209 -8.09 -20.35 15.46
C HIS A 209 -8.13 -20.58 16.96
N GLU A 210 -9.11 -21.36 17.44
CA GLU A 210 -9.42 -21.50 18.87
C GLU A 210 -8.27 -22.02 19.74
N ASN A 211 -7.46 -22.94 19.21
CA ASN A 211 -6.36 -23.56 19.95
C ASN A 211 -5.17 -23.87 19.03
N VAL A 212 -4.62 -22.85 18.38
CA VAL A 212 -3.40 -23.04 17.57
C VAL A 212 -2.23 -23.38 18.50
N LYS A 213 -1.54 -24.49 18.21
CA LYS A 213 -0.31 -24.89 18.91
C LYS A 213 0.94 -24.69 18.07
N MET A 214 0.80 -24.90 16.76
CA MET A 214 1.86 -24.69 15.79
C MET A 214 1.30 -24.26 14.43
N PHE A 215 2.07 -23.49 13.68
CA PHE A 215 1.82 -23.23 12.27
C PHE A 215 3.14 -23.04 11.51
N LEU A 216 3.12 -23.35 10.22
CA LEU A 216 4.22 -23.15 9.28
C LEU A 216 3.87 -21.98 8.36
N VAL A 217 4.80 -21.05 8.21
CA VAL A 217 4.81 -20.11 7.10
C VAL A 217 5.85 -20.58 6.09
N THR A 218 5.47 -20.74 4.84
CA THR A 218 6.37 -21.03 3.71
C THR A 218 6.27 -19.89 2.69
N VAL A 219 7.41 -19.29 2.38
CA VAL A 219 7.51 -18.16 1.47
C VAL A 219 8.34 -18.57 0.25
N MET A 220 7.83 -18.31 -0.95
CA MET A 220 8.36 -18.79 -2.22
C MET A 220 8.49 -17.63 -3.22
N HIS A 221 9.28 -17.82 -4.28
CA HIS A 221 9.23 -16.91 -5.43
C HIS A 221 7.85 -16.94 -6.11
N PRO A 222 7.44 -15.84 -6.77
CA PRO A 222 6.22 -15.81 -7.57
C PRO A 222 6.22 -16.91 -8.63
N LYS A 223 5.05 -17.54 -8.86
CA LYS A 223 4.92 -18.63 -9.84
C LYS A 223 5.00 -18.21 -11.30
N TYR A 224 4.60 -16.98 -11.61
CA TYR A 224 4.76 -16.44 -12.96
C TYR A 224 6.25 -16.25 -13.28
N ARG A 225 6.61 -16.29 -14.57
CA ARG A 225 7.95 -15.88 -15.02
C ARG A 225 7.94 -14.41 -15.37
N SER A 226 8.80 -13.63 -14.73
CA SER A 226 9.17 -12.30 -15.21
C SER A 226 10.62 -12.30 -15.65
N PHE A 227 10.91 -11.57 -16.73
CA PHE A 227 12.27 -11.22 -17.14
C PHE A 227 12.70 -9.85 -16.58
N GLU A 228 11.76 -9.11 -16.00
CA GLU A 228 11.98 -7.81 -15.36
C GLU A 228 11.94 -7.95 -13.84
N ASN A 229 12.85 -7.27 -13.16
CA ASN A 229 12.75 -7.00 -11.73
C ASN A 229 12.34 -5.54 -11.54
N ASN A 230 11.07 -5.24 -11.80
CA ASN A 230 10.55 -3.91 -11.50
C ASN A 230 10.37 -3.86 -9.98
N PHE A 231 11.38 -3.27 -9.33
CA PHE A 231 11.29 -2.67 -8.02
C PHE A 231 11.36 -1.16 -8.24
N HIS A 232 10.21 -0.55 -8.41
CA HIS A 232 10.10 0.90 -8.45
C HIS A 232 9.69 1.37 -7.06
N ASP A 233 10.56 2.16 -6.43
CA ASP A 233 10.18 3.04 -5.32
C ASP A 233 9.19 4.09 -5.87
N GLU A 234 7.92 3.72 -6.04
CA GLU A 234 6.85 4.60 -6.56
C GLU A 234 6.37 5.65 -5.53
N HIS A 235 7.34 6.25 -4.83
CA HIS A 235 7.26 7.59 -4.25
C HIS A 235 6.93 8.70 -5.29
N GLY A 236 6.69 8.34 -6.55
CA GLY A 236 6.19 9.21 -7.61
C GLY A 236 4.67 9.16 -7.83
N LEU A 237 3.96 8.13 -7.33
CA LEU A 237 2.48 8.05 -7.39
C LEU A 237 1.81 8.51 -6.09
N CYS A 238 2.49 8.37 -4.95
CA CYS A 238 2.27 9.31 -3.87
C CYS A 238 2.69 10.70 -4.38
N GLU A 239 1.92 11.75 -4.09
CA GLU A 239 2.50 13.10 -4.16
C GLU A 239 3.81 13.08 -3.37
N ARG A 240 4.87 13.73 -3.87
CA ARG A 240 6.09 13.93 -3.09
C ARG A 240 5.71 14.76 -1.87
N HIS A 241 5.33 14.11 -0.77
CA HIS A 241 5.10 14.75 0.50
C HIS A 241 6.38 15.51 0.81
N ASN A 242 6.27 16.85 0.81
CA ASN A 242 7.42 17.71 0.94
C ASN A 242 8.20 17.24 2.17
N LYS A 243 9.52 17.07 2.01
CA LYS A 243 10.39 16.69 3.14
C LYS A 243 10.14 17.56 4.36
N THR A 244 9.68 18.80 4.15
CA THR A 244 9.12 19.70 5.15
C THR A 244 7.58 19.68 5.10
N LEU A 245 6.95 19.20 6.17
CA LEU A 245 5.49 19.12 6.36
C LEU A 245 4.86 20.50 6.61
N TRP A 246 5.56 21.36 7.35
CA TRP A 246 5.26 22.77 7.55
C TRP A 246 6.50 23.52 8.03
N GLU A 247 6.55 24.82 7.76
CA GLU A 247 7.62 25.71 8.19
C GLU A 247 7.06 27.09 8.58
N PHE A 248 7.62 27.69 9.64
CA PHE A 248 7.48 29.10 9.97
C PHE A 248 8.90 29.70 9.99
N SER A 249 9.18 30.63 9.08
CA SER A 249 10.50 31.25 8.95
C SER A 249 10.48 32.71 9.41
N LYS A 250 11.61 33.21 9.95
CA LYS A 250 11.85 34.62 10.30
C LYS A 250 10.84 35.24 11.28
N VAL A 251 10.30 34.45 12.21
CA VAL A 251 9.30 34.94 13.18
C VAL A 251 9.99 35.63 14.37
N GLN A 252 9.64 36.89 14.60
CA GLN A 252 10.12 37.66 15.76
C GLN A 252 9.20 37.43 16.97
N LEU A 253 9.75 36.87 18.05
CA LEU A 253 9.00 36.58 19.27
C LEU A 253 8.87 37.84 20.12
N GLU A 254 7.73 38.53 19.98
CA GLU A 254 7.43 39.76 20.69
C GLU A 254 6.74 39.55 22.05
N SER A 255 6.58 40.63 22.79
CA SER A 255 5.92 40.64 24.11
C SER A 255 4.38 40.53 24.04
N HIS A 256 3.79 40.88 22.89
CA HIS A 256 2.36 40.79 22.64
C HIS A 256 1.97 39.39 22.14
N TYR A 257 0.70 39.03 22.29
CA TYR A 257 0.16 37.79 21.74
C TYR A 257 -0.06 37.97 20.23
N ASP A 258 0.58 37.14 19.42
CA ASP A 258 0.42 37.15 17.96
C ASP A 258 0.26 35.72 17.41
N THR A 259 -0.33 35.60 16.22
CA THR A 259 -0.61 34.32 15.55
C THR A 259 -0.12 34.35 14.11
N VAL A 260 0.93 33.60 13.84
CA VAL A 260 1.54 33.48 12.51
C VAL A 260 0.99 32.24 11.80
N HIS A 261 0.74 32.33 10.51
CA HIS A 261 0.34 31.20 9.64
C HIS A 261 1.56 30.67 8.87
N SER A 262 1.62 29.36 8.65
CA SER A 262 2.69 28.76 7.83
C SER A 262 2.44 29.03 6.35
N GLU A 263 3.45 29.56 5.64
CA GLU A 263 3.38 29.82 4.19
C GLU A 263 3.24 28.53 3.38
N LEU A 264 3.87 27.44 3.82
CA LEU A 264 3.82 26.13 3.16
C LEU A 264 2.55 25.33 3.48
N TYR A 265 1.91 25.61 4.62
CA TYR A 265 0.77 24.83 5.10
C TYR A 265 -0.23 25.72 5.87
N PRO A 266 -1.18 26.38 5.19
CA PRO A 266 -2.05 27.42 5.79
C PRO A 266 -2.86 26.98 7.00
N SER A 267 -3.09 25.67 7.15
CA SER A 267 -3.77 25.04 8.27
C SER A 267 -2.88 24.77 9.49
N ALA A 268 -1.59 25.13 9.43
CA ALA A 268 -0.69 25.22 10.58
C ALA A 268 -0.57 26.68 11.04
N THR A 269 -0.77 26.89 12.33
CA THR A 269 -0.67 28.20 13.00
C THR A 269 0.30 28.13 14.17
N MET A 270 1.05 29.20 14.40
CA MET A 270 1.91 29.37 15.57
C MET A 270 1.43 30.58 16.38
N GLU A 271 0.92 30.32 17.58
CA GLU A 271 0.61 31.32 18.59
C GLU A 271 1.87 31.55 19.43
N HIS A 272 2.28 32.79 19.68
CA HIS A 272 3.37 33.08 20.61
C HIS A 272 3.06 34.25 21.53
N GLY A 273 3.75 34.30 22.67
CA GLY A 273 3.64 35.40 23.61
C GLY A 273 4.50 35.24 24.85
N ARG A 274 4.43 36.24 25.73
CA ARG A 274 5.16 36.30 26.99
C ARG A 274 4.23 35.99 28.16
N SER A 275 4.64 35.04 29.00
CA SER A 275 3.95 34.74 30.26
C SER A 275 4.40 35.72 31.34
N ASN A 276 3.46 36.53 31.83
CA ASN A 276 3.70 37.50 32.91
C ASN A 276 3.96 36.82 34.26
N THR A 277 3.47 35.59 34.47
CA THR A 277 3.62 34.85 35.74
C THR A 277 4.91 34.04 35.80
N SER A 278 5.22 33.29 34.74
CA SER A 278 6.40 32.40 34.70
C SER A 278 7.66 33.06 34.17
N LYS A 279 7.61 34.35 33.76
CA LYS A 279 8.75 35.07 33.18
C LYS A 279 9.40 34.25 32.03
N SER A 280 8.58 33.80 31.09
CA SER A 280 9.01 32.95 29.98
C SER A 280 8.32 33.34 28.68
N LEU A 281 8.95 33.06 27.54
CA LEU A 281 8.27 33.08 26.24
C LEU A 281 7.68 31.68 25.98
N TYR A 282 6.61 31.62 25.20
CA TYR A 282 6.09 30.36 24.67
C TYR A 282 5.75 30.49 23.18
N MET A 283 5.85 29.37 22.48
CA MET A 283 5.31 29.18 21.13
C MET A 283 4.42 27.94 21.15
N LYS A 284 3.24 28.02 20.55
CA LYS A 284 2.21 26.98 20.54
C LYS A 284 1.77 26.77 19.10
N ILE A 285 2.19 25.65 18.52
CA ILE A 285 1.95 25.32 17.13
C ILE A 285 0.77 24.34 17.04
N LYS A 286 -0.27 24.71 16.30
CA LYS A 286 -1.48 23.92 16.04
C LYS A 286 -1.57 23.59 14.55
N PHE A 287 -2.03 22.40 14.17
CA PHE A 287 -2.15 22.02 12.75
C PHE A 287 -3.34 21.08 12.44
N LYS A 288 -3.78 21.05 11.17
CA LYS A 288 -4.79 20.13 10.57
C LYS A 288 -4.54 19.97 9.06
N ASN A 289 -4.63 18.83 8.39
CA ASN A 289 -4.64 17.44 8.82
C ASN A 289 -3.33 16.83 8.31
N LEU A 290 -2.32 16.69 9.19
CA LEU A 290 -1.00 16.25 8.74
C LEU A 290 -1.02 14.78 8.30
N HIS A 291 -0.83 14.55 7.00
CA HIS A 291 -0.31 13.27 6.53
C HIS A 291 1.18 13.27 6.80
N VAL A 292 1.54 12.59 7.88
CA VAL A 292 2.91 12.16 8.15
C VAL A 292 3.08 10.87 7.37
N ASP A 293 4.16 10.78 6.58
CA ASP A 293 4.52 9.52 5.91
C ASP A 293 4.74 8.42 6.95
N ASP A 294 4.89 7.17 6.51
CA ASP A 294 5.04 6.01 7.42
C ASP A 294 6.43 5.94 8.11
N THR A 295 7.07 7.10 8.30
CA THR A 295 8.42 7.38 8.80
C THR A 295 8.39 8.29 10.04
N ASP A 296 9.51 8.42 10.77
CA ASP A 296 9.61 9.34 11.90
C ASP A 296 9.60 10.81 11.46
N THR A 297 9.31 11.73 12.37
CA THR A 297 9.36 13.18 12.06
C THR A 297 10.45 13.89 12.85
N ARG A 298 11.00 14.96 12.25
CA ARG A 298 12.03 15.81 12.86
C ARG A 298 11.51 17.23 13.01
N LEU A 299 11.36 17.67 14.25
CA LEU A 299 11.09 19.06 14.58
C LEU A 299 12.43 19.79 14.67
N VAL A 300 12.69 20.66 13.69
CA VAL A 300 13.92 21.46 13.61
C VAL A 300 13.60 22.88 14.02
N LEU A 301 14.35 23.42 14.99
CA LEU A 301 14.27 24.82 15.42
C LEU A 301 15.64 25.48 15.30
N GLN A 302 15.66 26.64 14.65
CA GLN A 302 16.84 27.48 14.52
C GLN A 302 16.50 28.93 14.91
N PHE A 303 17.35 29.55 15.71
CA PHE A 303 17.24 30.96 16.08
C PHE A 303 18.30 31.80 15.38
N LEU A 304 17.92 32.99 14.95
CA LEU A 304 18.81 34.00 14.38
C LEU A 304 19.50 34.76 15.52
N HIS A 305 20.83 34.95 15.41
CA HIS A 305 21.63 35.80 16.32
C HIS A 305 21.39 35.58 17.83
N VAL A 306 21.53 34.34 18.31
CA VAL A 306 21.47 34.02 19.74
C VAL A 306 22.63 34.71 20.48
N VAL A 307 22.32 35.70 21.32
CA VAL A 307 23.30 36.41 22.16
C VAL A 307 23.44 35.72 23.53
N ASP A 308 22.31 35.52 24.21
CA ASP A 308 22.26 34.95 25.56
C ASP A 308 21.98 33.45 25.53
N ILE A 309 22.42 32.73 26.57
CA ILE A 309 22.14 31.29 26.70
C ILE A 309 20.73 31.11 27.27
N PHE A 310 19.90 30.33 26.60
CA PHE A 310 18.54 30.01 27.05
C PHE A 310 18.18 28.54 26.86
N LEU A 311 17.18 28.08 27.62
CA LEU A 311 16.69 26.71 27.58
C LEU A 311 15.33 26.66 26.88
N VAL A 312 15.17 25.73 25.93
CA VAL A 312 13.87 25.43 25.32
C VAL A 312 13.41 24.05 25.78
N THR A 313 12.23 24.00 26.40
CA THR A 313 11.50 22.77 26.70
C THR A 313 10.44 22.58 25.61
N CYS A 314 10.49 21.46 24.90
CA CYS A 314 9.49 21.10 23.90
C CYS A 314 8.55 20.04 24.48
N THR A 315 7.24 20.26 24.38
CA THR A 315 6.20 19.28 24.68
C THR A 315 5.30 19.08 23.47
N TYR A 316 4.72 17.90 23.32
CA TYR A 316 3.66 17.63 22.34
C TYR A 316 2.56 16.81 22.99
N LYS A 317 1.36 16.85 22.40
CA LYS A 317 0.21 16.11 22.91
C LYS A 317 0.00 14.81 22.12
N ASP A 318 -0.11 13.68 22.84
CA ASP A 318 -0.34 12.36 22.25
C ASP A 318 -1.35 11.57 23.09
N GLU A 319 -2.35 10.98 22.44
CA GLU A 319 -3.52 10.30 23.04
C GLU A 319 -4.10 11.00 24.31
N GLY A 320 -4.08 12.33 24.33
CA GLY A 320 -4.56 13.16 25.45
C GLY A 320 -3.51 13.53 26.50
N SER A 321 -2.36 12.86 26.52
CA SER A 321 -1.23 13.09 27.43
C SER A 321 -0.22 14.11 26.86
N LEU A 322 0.51 14.81 27.73
CA LEU A 322 1.61 15.69 27.33
C LEU A 322 2.94 14.96 27.47
N ILE A 323 3.66 14.78 26.37
CA ILE A 323 4.98 14.17 26.32
C ILE A 323 6.03 15.28 26.24
N THR A 324 7.00 15.26 27.15
CA THR A 324 8.11 16.24 27.19
C THR A 324 9.33 15.66 26.50
N LEU A 325 9.82 16.35 25.47
CA LEU A 325 11.06 16.03 24.77
C LEU A 325 12.26 16.63 25.50
N LYS A 326 13.46 16.09 25.23
CA LYS A 326 14.72 16.55 25.82
C LYS A 326 14.90 18.07 25.72
N ASN A 327 15.15 18.70 26.85
CA ASN A 327 15.40 20.15 26.91
C ASN A 327 16.65 20.52 26.09
N ALA A 328 16.56 21.60 25.32
CA ALA A 328 17.62 22.06 24.44
C ALA A 328 18.16 23.43 24.87
N TYR A 329 19.46 23.49 25.20
CA TYR A 329 20.17 24.77 25.36
C TYR A 329 20.56 25.33 23.99
N PHE A 330 20.32 26.62 23.83
CA PHE A 330 20.74 27.44 22.70
C PHE A 330 21.77 28.48 23.14
N SER A 331 22.71 28.82 22.26
CA SER A 331 23.76 29.83 22.48
C SER A 331 24.25 30.37 21.14
N SER A 332 25.14 31.37 21.17
CA SER A 332 25.82 31.89 19.97
C SER A 332 26.56 30.84 19.13
N ILE A 333 26.97 29.73 19.74
CA ILE A 333 27.62 28.59 19.07
C ILE A 333 26.59 27.53 18.64
N LYS A 334 25.49 27.40 19.39
CA LYS A 334 24.44 26.39 19.16
C LYS A 334 23.10 27.08 18.92
N THR A 335 22.91 27.55 17.69
CA THR A 335 21.70 28.25 17.25
C THR A 335 20.60 27.32 16.74
N LYS A 336 20.93 26.05 16.45
CA LYS A 336 20.04 25.03 15.89
C LYS A 336 19.89 23.82 16.82
N HIS A 337 18.68 23.29 16.92
CA HIS A 337 18.42 21.99 17.51
C HIS A 337 17.42 21.18 16.67
N VAL A 338 17.43 19.86 16.86
CA VAL A 338 16.53 18.93 16.19
C VAL A 338 16.00 17.96 17.23
N TRP A 339 14.69 17.97 17.44
CA TRP A 339 14.00 16.90 18.15
C TRP A 339 13.49 15.87 17.14
N LEU A 340 13.53 14.60 17.53
CA LEU A 340 12.80 13.54 16.87
C LEU A 340 11.42 13.44 17.54
N ILE A 341 10.37 13.18 16.77
CA ILE A 341 9.03 12.85 17.26
C ILE A 341 8.60 11.50 16.64
N PRO A 342 8.10 10.52 17.42
CA PRO A 342 7.90 9.16 16.94
C PRO A 342 6.85 9.09 15.83
N LYS A 343 6.97 8.06 14.98
CA LYS A 343 5.87 7.58 14.14
C LYS A 343 4.56 7.46 14.94
N ASN A 344 3.45 7.89 14.33
CA ASN A 344 2.07 7.94 14.86
C ASN A 344 1.76 8.96 15.98
N SER A 345 2.75 9.52 16.68
CA SER A 345 2.53 10.38 17.86
C SER A 345 1.84 11.73 17.61
N LEU A 346 1.70 12.17 16.35
CA LEU A 346 1.07 13.46 15.97
C LEU A 346 -0.25 13.30 15.19
N LEU A 347 -0.77 12.07 15.06
CA LEU A 347 -1.91 11.80 14.17
C LEU A 347 -3.26 12.30 14.72
N LYS A 348 -3.46 12.23 16.05
CA LYS A 348 -4.79 12.32 16.70
C LYS A 348 -5.13 13.70 17.26
N GLU A 349 -4.23 14.32 18.03
CA GLU A 349 -4.38 15.71 18.49
C GLU A 349 -3.07 16.46 18.27
N ARG A 350 -3.16 17.72 17.84
CA ARG A 350 -2.14 18.34 16.98
C ARG A 350 -1.62 19.65 17.57
N GLU A 351 -0.97 19.53 18.72
CA GLU A 351 -0.35 20.66 19.41
C GLU A 351 1.09 20.33 19.81
N ILE A 352 2.01 21.20 19.41
CA ILE A 352 3.39 21.26 19.91
C ILE A 352 3.54 22.58 20.69
N LEU A 353 4.03 22.49 21.93
CA LEU A 353 4.18 23.61 22.84
C LEU A 353 5.65 23.73 23.26
N LEU A 354 6.25 24.86 22.93
CA LEU A 354 7.66 25.18 23.19
C LEU A 354 7.72 26.28 24.24
N HIS A 355 8.28 25.97 25.40
CA HIS A 355 8.55 26.95 26.46
C HIS A 355 10.01 27.38 26.38
N ILE A 356 10.25 28.68 26.21
CA ILE A 356 11.59 29.27 26.23
C ILE A 356 11.81 29.91 27.61
N LEU A 357 12.72 29.32 28.38
CA LEU A 357 13.10 29.71 29.71
C LEU A 357 14.44 30.48 29.66
N ALA A 358 14.39 31.78 29.93
CA ALA A 358 15.54 32.62 30.28
C ALA A 358 15.08 33.85 31.06
N ASP A 359 16.02 34.66 31.55
CA ASP A 359 15.72 35.93 32.20
C ASP A 359 15.09 36.95 31.21
N PRO A 360 13.82 37.33 31.36
CA PRO A 360 13.16 38.27 30.45
C PRO A 360 13.57 39.74 30.62
N ALA A 361 14.49 40.02 31.55
CA ALA A 361 15.19 41.30 31.64
C ALA A 361 16.44 41.34 30.72
N GLN A 362 16.95 40.19 30.28
CA GLN A 362 18.14 40.07 29.44
C GLN A 362 17.81 39.74 27.99
N MET A 363 16.78 38.91 27.75
CA MET A 363 16.29 38.60 26.40
C MET A 363 15.92 39.87 25.61
N ARG A 364 16.79 40.23 24.66
CA ARG A 364 16.42 41.04 23.49
C ARG A 364 15.53 40.21 22.54
N SER A 365 14.94 40.86 21.54
CA SER A 365 14.05 40.23 20.56
C SER A 365 14.62 38.92 20.00
N ILE A 366 14.00 37.79 20.35
CA ILE A 366 14.39 36.48 19.83
C ILE A 366 13.72 36.30 18.48
N THR A 367 14.52 36.11 17.43
CA THR A 367 14.01 35.79 16.10
C THR A 367 14.23 34.31 15.84
N VAL A 368 13.15 33.58 15.59
CA VAL A 368 13.18 32.23 15.01
C VAL A 368 13.58 32.39 13.55
N ASP A 369 14.75 31.87 13.17
CA ASP A 369 15.20 31.84 11.78
C ASP A 369 14.30 30.91 10.97
N PHE A 370 14.08 29.70 11.50
CA PHE A 370 12.97 28.84 11.11
C PHE A 370 12.62 27.83 12.21
N ILE A 371 11.35 27.45 12.26
CA ILE A 371 10.88 26.23 12.91
C ILE A 371 10.07 25.42 11.92
N LYS A 372 10.42 24.14 11.76
CA LYS A 372 9.80 23.25 10.78
C LYS A 372 9.71 21.82 11.24
N LEU A 373 8.71 21.10 10.73
CA LEU A 373 8.57 19.67 10.92
C LEU A 373 8.88 18.97 9.59
N GLU A 374 9.71 17.94 9.62
CA GLU A 374 10.19 17.24 8.44
C GLU A 374 9.94 15.73 8.51
N ASN A 375 9.55 15.11 7.40
CA ASN A 375 9.54 13.65 7.27
C ASN A 375 10.98 13.15 7.22
N HIS A 376 11.32 12.22 8.11
CA HIS A 376 12.66 11.68 8.23
C HIS A 376 12.72 10.26 7.66
N ALA A 377 13.21 10.15 6.42
CA ALA A 377 13.69 8.88 5.90
C ALA A 377 14.66 8.25 6.91
N SER A 378 14.34 7.04 7.37
CA SER A 378 14.93 6.36 8.52
C SER A 378 16.37 5.90 8.27
N LEU A 379 17.30 6.86 8.22
CA LEU A 379 18.70 6.62 7.85
C LEU A 379 19.70 7.01 8.94
N SER A 380 19.87 6.09 9.90
CA SER A 380 21.18 5.61 10.40
C SER A 380 20.92 4.67 11.57
N ILE A 381 20.22 3.57 11.28
CA ILE A 381 19.95 2.55 12.28
C ILE A 381 21.31 1.97 12.70
N ASN A 382 21.71 2.16 13.96
CA ASN A 382 22.92 1.52 14.44
C ASN A 382 22.65 0.01 14.43
N SER A 383 23.53 -0.77 13.81
CA SER A 383 23.46 -2.23 13.85
C SER A 383 24.65 -2.80 14.60
N GLU A 384 24.41 -3.91 15.29
CA GLU A 384 25.46 -4.73 15.90
C GLU A 384 25.31 -6.17 15.39
N ASN A 385 26.44 -6.81 15.11
CA ASN A 385 26.44 -8.20 14.69
C ASN A 385 26.19 -9.11 15.90
N LEU A 386 25.09 -9.86 15.86
CA LEU A 386 24.76 -10.85 16.89
C LEU A 386 25.44 -12.19 16.59
N PHE A 387 25.57 -12.53 15.30
CA PHE A 387 26.23 -13.73 14.81
C PHE A 387 26.65 -13.57 13.35
N SER A 388 27.76 -14.22 12.97
CA SER A 388 28.15 -14.37 11.57
C SER A 388 28.86 -15.72 11.36
N SER A 389 28.42 -16.46 10.35
CA SER A 389 29.09 -17.64 9.80
C SER A 389 29.45 -17.38 8.33
N TYR A 390 29.86 -18.40 7.58
CA TYR A 390 30.12 -18.31 6.14
C TYR A 390 28.83 -18.12 5.31
N ASP A 391 27.70 -18.68 5.77
CA ASP A 391 26.41 -18.70 5.06
C ASP A 391 25.35 -17.78 5.68
N THR A 392 25.45 -17.48 6.98
CA THR A 392 24.40 -16.80 7.74
C THR A 392 24.95 -15.61 8.52
N LYS A 393 24.26 -14.48 8.46
CA LYS A 393 24.55 -13.27 9.24
C LYS A 393 23.29 -12.87 10.02
N ILE A 394 23.43 -12.57 11.30
CA ILE A 394 22.35 -12.07 12.16
C ILE A 394 22.78 -10.73 12.76
N GLU A 395 21.94 -9.72 12.57
CA GLU A 395 22.18 -8.35 13.02
C GLU A 395 21.00 -7.88 13.87
N VAL A 396 21.31 -7.23 14.99
CA VAL A 396 20.34 -6.46 15.78
C VAL A 396 20.45 -5.00 15.38
N PHE A 397 19.29 -4.35 15.29
CA PHE A 397 19.16 -2.98 14.83
C PHE A 397 18.52 -2.13 15.93
N TYR A 398 19.09 -0.94 16.16
CA TYR A 398 18.63 0.00 17.18
C TYR A 398 18.05 1.26 16.56
N ASP A 399 16.77 1.48 16.82
CA ASP A 399 16.13 2.78 16.68
C ASP A 399 16.84 3.82 17.56
N GLN A 400 17.40 4.86 16.92
CA GLN A 400 18.11 5.96 17.60
C GLN A 400 17.22 6.68 18.63
N PHE A 401 15.90 6.61 18.48
CA PHE A 401 14.94 7.21 19.40
C PHE A 401 14.97 6.60 20.80
N ASN A 402 15.14 5.27 20.91
CA ASN A 402 14.89 4.55 22.16
C ASN A 402 16.08 4.46 23.12
N LYS A 403 17.27 4.99 22.76
CA LYS A 403 18.39 5.09 23.71
C LYS A 403 18.13 6.05 24.87
N GLU A 404 17.14 6.95 24.77
CA GLU A 404 16.92 7.99 25.80
C GLU A 404 15.49 8.12 26.37
N HIS A 405 14.40 7.76 25.67
CA HIS A 405 13.04 8.19 26.09
C HIS A 405 11.91 7.15 26.18
N SER A 406 12.10 5.86 25.83
CA SER A 406 11.14 4.80 26.18
C SER A 406 11.82 3.47 26.52
N VAL A 407 11.94 3.20 27.82
CA VAL A 407 12.35 1.87 28.33
C VAL A 407 11.20 0.87 28.25
N GLN A 408 9.94 1.34 28.24
CA GLN A 408 8.77 0.47 28.27
C GLN A 408 8.49 -0.22 26.92
N ASP A 409 8.92 0.34 25.78
CA ASP A 409 8.74 -0.23 24.43
C ASP A 409 10.01 -0.80 23.79
N ALA A 410 10.96 -1.20 24.63
CA ALA A 410 12.18 -1.90 24.24
C ALA A 410 11.94 -3.41 24.09
N MET A 411 12.48 -4.00 23.01
CA MET A 411 12.73 -5.44 22.92
C MET A 411 14.17 -5.73 23.36
N SER A 412 14.37 -6.81 24.11
CA SER A 412 15.70 -7.36 24.42
C SER A 412 15.97 -8.60 23.58
N VAL A 413 17.22 -8.78 23.12
CA VAL A 413 17.64 -9.94 22.33
C VAL A 413 18.85 -10.56 23.01
N ARG A 414 18.79 -11.86 23.30
CA ARG A 414 19.89 -12.61 23.93
C ARG A 414 20.38 -13.69 22.99
N ASN A 415 21.67 -13.68 22.68
CA ASN A 415 22.31 -14.84 22.05
C ASN A 415 22.53 -15.90 23.14
N VAL A 416 21.89 -17.06 22.98
CA VAL A 416 21.91 -18.17 23.95
C VAL A 416 23.29 -18.82 24.03
N ASP A 417 24.05 -18.83 22.93
CA ASP A 417 25.34 -19.53 22.84
C ASP A 417 26.46 -18.75 23.55
N THR A 418 26.36 -17.41 23.58
CA THR A 418 27.36 -16.48 24.17
C THR A 418 26.89 -15.80 25.45
N ASP A 419 25.62 -15.95 25.83
CA ASP A 419 24.92 -15.21 26.89
C ASP A 419 24.90 -13.68 26.73
N THR A 420 25.22 -13.15 25.55
CA THR A 420 25.26 -11.69 25.31
C THR A 420 23.85 -11.14 25.09
N ILE A 421 23.50 -10.09 25.84
CA ILE A 421 22.18 -9.44 25.80
C ILE A 421 22.28 -8.04 25.17
N PHE A 422 21.50 -7.83 24.11
CA PHE A 422 21.29 -6.57 23.41
C PHE A 422 19.95 -5.97 23.86
N ASN A 423 19.95 -4.73 24.36
CA ASN A 423 18.77 -4.06 24.90
C ASN A 423 18.33 -2.90 24.00
N HIS A 424 17.02 -2.57 24.01
CA HIS A 424 16.43 -1.50 23.17
C HIS A 424 16.53 -1.79 21.65
N VAL A 425 16.54 -3.07 21.28
CA VAL A 425 16.50 -3.49 19.88
C VAL A 425 15.14 -3.14 19.27
N SER A 426 15.13 -2.63 18.05
CA SER A 426 13.92 -2.35 17.27
C SER A 426 13.62 -3.45 16.25
N GLU A 427 14.66 -4.08 15.67
CA GLU A 427 14.55 -5.12 14.66
C GLU A 427 15.71 -6.13 14.76
N ILE A 428 15.45 -7.39 14.42
CA ILE A 428 16.48 -8.39 14.09
C ILE A 428 16.39 -8.66 12.58
N VAL A 429 17.53 -8.70 11.90
CA VAL A 429 17.63 -9.16 10.51
C VAL A 429 18.48 -10.42 10.45
N ILE A 430 17.96 -11.44 9.77
CA ILE A 430 18.68 -12.68 9.44
C ILE A 430 18.86 -12.68 7.92
N SER A 431 20.12 -12.76 7.50
CA SER A 431 20.52 -12.72 6.10
C SER A 431 21.31 -13.97 5.73
N HIS A 432 21.11 -14.46 4.51
CA HIS A 432 21.84 -15.58 3.94
C HIS A 432 22.76 -15.11 2.80
N ARG A 433 23.94 -15.73 2.69
CA ARG A 433 24.88 -15.45 1.60
C ARG A 433 24.32 -15.99 0.28
N LEU A 434 24.47 -15.22 -0.79
CA LEU A 434 24.00 -15.62 -2.11
C LEU A 434 25.00 -16.58 -2.79
N PRO A 435 24.56 -17.70 -3.40
CA PRO A 435 25.46 -18.64 -4.06
C PRO A 435 26.24 -18.08 -5.26
N TRP A 436 25.75 -17.01 -5.90
CA TRP A 436 26.34 -16.39 -7.11
C TRP A 436 26.96 -15.01 -6.85
N ALA A 437 26.91 -14.48 -5.63
CA ALA A 437 27.42 -13.15 -5.31
C ALA A 437 27.97 -13.11 -3.89
N ASP A 438 29.08 -12.39 -3.68
CA ASP A 438 29.74 -12.31 -2.36
C ASP A 438 29.05 -11.30 -1.42
N VAL A 439 27.73 -11.44 -1.26
CA VAL A 439 26.85 -10.58 -0.48
C VAL A 439 25.82 -11.39 0.29
N TYR A 440 25.30 -10.81 1.37
CA TYR A 440 24.21 -11.38 2.17
C TYR A 440 22.89 -10.71 1.80
N SER A 441 21.89 -11.49 1.40
CA SER A 441 20.50 -11.04 1.23
C SER A 441 19.73 -11.27 2.52
N PRO A 442 18.95 -10.30 3.03
CA PRO A 442 17.95 -10.54 4.06
C PRO A 442 16.99 -11.65 3.64
N ILE A 443 16.69 -12.58 4.55
CA ILE A 443 15.65 -13.61 4.38
C ILE A 443 14.56 -13.51 5.45
N VAL A 444 14.87 -12.91 6.60
CA VAL A 444 13.90 -12.60 7.66
C VAL A 444 14.25 -11.25 8.26
N LYS A 445 13.23 -10.39 8.44
CA LYS A 445 13.26 -9.25 9.36
C LYS A 445 12.18 -9.43 10.41
N LEU A 446 12.51 -9.20 11.67
CA LEU A 446 11.58 -9.30 12.79
C LEU A 446 11.68 -8.04 13.66
N SER A 447 10.62 -7.23 13.62
CA SER A 447 10.52 -6.00 14.40
C SER A 447 9.92 -6.22 15.79
N ARG A 448 10.16 -5.25 16.69
CA ARG A 448 9.59 -5.23 18.06
C ARG A 448 8.06 -5.22 18.12
N THR A 449 7.36 -4.92 17.02
CA THR A 449 5.88 -4.90 16.95
C THR A 449 5.28 -6.28 16.68
N GLY A 450 6.10 -7.32 16.51
CA GLY A 450 5.64 -8.65 16.08
C GLY A 450 5.42 -8.76 14.58
N GLU A 451 5.66 -7.69 13.80
CA GLU A 451 5.72 -7.75 12.36
C GLU A 451 7.01 -8.46 11.91
N MET A 452 6.82 -9.52 11.13
CA MET A 452 7.84 -10.34 10.53
C MET A 452 7.70 -10.30 9.01
N ASN A 453 8.78 -9.91 8.35
CA ASN A 453 8.89 -9.95 6.90
C ASN A 453 9.82 -11.13 6.53
N ILE A 454 9.39 -12.00 5.62
CA ILE A 454 10.12 -13.23 5.26
C ILE A 454 10.27 -13.25 3.74
N LEU A 455 11.43 -13.68 3.24
CA LEU A 455 11.76 -13.80 1.81
C LEU A 455 12.35 -15.17 1.52
N PRO A 456 12.15 -15.74 0.32
CA PRO A 456 13.08 -16.72 -0.21
C PRO A 456 14.47 -16.07 -0.40
N ILE A 457 15.51 -16.88 -0.59
CA ILE A 457 16.79 -16.35 -1.10
C ILE A 457 16.50 -15.63 -2.43
N ALA A 458 17.04 -14.42 -2.67
CA ALA A 458 16.83 -13.69 -3.92
C ALA A 458 17.13 -14.59 -5.15
N PRO A 459 16.48 -14.43 -6.31
CA PRO A 459 16.75 -15.28 -7.46
C PRO A 459 18.08 -14.92 -8.14
N HIS A 460 18.61 -15.82 -8.97
CA HIS A 460 19.91 -15.63 -9.65
C HIS A 460 19.95 -14.32 -10.46
N GLY A 461 20.97 -13.52 -10.22
CA GLY A 461 21.15 -12.20 -10.86
C GLY A 461 20.60 -11.02 -10.05
N LEU A 462 19.86 -11.27 -8.96
CA LEU A 462 19.45 -10.27 -7.99
C LEU A 462 20.28 -10.40 -6.69
N THR A 463 20.44 -9.28 -5.99
CA THR A 463 21.08 -9.21 -4.66
C THR A 463 20.08 -9.09 -3.52
N GLU A 464 18.88 -8.61 -3.82
CA GLU A 464 17.77 -8.44 -2.88
C GLU A 464 16.45 -8.54 -3.64
N ILE A 465 15.37 -8.78 -2.91
CA ILE A 465 13.98 -8.67 -3.39
C ILE A 465 13.17 -7.94 -2.32
N PRO A 466 12.17 -7.12 -2.71
CA PRO A 466 11.31 -6.43 -1.76
C PRO A 466 10.38 -7.39 -1.02
N PHE A 467 10.08 -7.06 0.24
CA PHE A 467 9.25 -7.89 1.11
C PHE A 467 7.78 -7.96 0.68
N GLY A 468 7.15 -6.81 0.43
CA GLY A 468 5.78 -6.65 -0.10
C GLY A 468 4.64 -7.15 0.80
N THR A 469 4.76 -8.35 1.35
CA THR A 469 3.81 -8.95 2.29
C THR A 469 4.50 -9.27 3.61
N SER A 470 3.88 -8.87 4.72
CA SER A 470 4.35 -9.07 6.09
C SER A 470 3.37 -9.91 6.91
N ILE A 471 3.84 -10.49 8.01
CA ILE A 471 3.01 -11.20 8.99
C ILE A 471 3.20 -10.59 10.37
N VAL A 472 2.13 -10.09 10.98
CA VAL A 472 2.11 -9.85 12.43
C VAL A 472 1.72 -11.16 13.12
N PHE A 473 2.66 -11.82 13.78
CA PHE A 473 2.42 -13.06 14.52
C PHE A 473 2.27 -12.79 16.02
N GLY A 474 1.44 -13.60 16.70
CA GLY A 474 0.98 -13.31 18.06
C GLY A 474 -0.32 -12.50 18.08
N GLN A 475 -0.92 -12.37 19.27
CA GLN A 475 -2.28 -11.89 19.45
C GLN A 475 -2.44 -10.37 19.32
N ASN A 476 -2.54 -9.92 18.08
CA ASN A 476 -2.74 -8.51 17.69
C ASN A 476 -4.24 -8.11 17.66
N ASP A 477 -4.53 -6.82 17.50
CA ASP A 477 -5.91 -6.30 17.41
C ASP A 477 -6.14 -5.59 16.05
N PRO A 478 -6.68 -6.28 15.02
CA PRO A 478 -6.90 -5.71 13.70
C PRO A 478 -8.11 -4.76 13.65
N SER A 479 -8.87 -4.61 14.74
CA SER A 479 -10.04 -3.70 14.78
C SER A 479 -9.65 -2.23 14.97
N LYS A 480 -8.50 -1.98 15.61
CA LYS A 480 -7.98 -0.63 15.86
C LYS A 480 -7.68 0.13 14.57
N ASN A 481 -7.61 1.46 14.68
CA ASN A 481 -7.26 2.37 13.58
C ASN A 481 -5.73 2.50 13.35
N ASN A 482 -4.92 1.84 14.18
CA ASN A 482 -3.47 1.73 13.99
C ASN A 482 -3.16 0.40 13.28
N LEU A 483 -1.96 0.28 12.68
CA LEU A 483 -1.47 -1.00 12.16
C LEU A 483 -1.51 -2.10 13.25
N PRO A 484 -1.87 -3.35 12.90
CA PRO A 484 -1.83 -4.48 13.82
C PRO A 484 -0.44 -4.65 14.46
N SER A 485 -0.42 -5.00 15.74
CA SER A 485 0.83 -5.21 16.49
C SER A 485 0.64 -6.21 17.62
N ALA A 486 1.62 -7.09 17.79
CA ALA A 486 1.81 -8.00 18.91
C ALA A 486 3.21 -7.72 19.53
N PRO A 487 3.34 -6.71 20.40
CA PRO A 487 4.64 -6.24 20.87
C PRO A 487 5.48 -7.32 21.57
N ILE A 488 6.73 -7.44 21.16
CA ILE A 488 7.70 -8.38 21.71
C ILE A 488 8.45 -7.73 22.87
N SER A 489 8.64 -8.48 23.96
CA SER A 489 9.45 -8.06 25.12
C SER A 489 10.88 -8.60 25.04
N ARG A 490 11.04 -9.86 24.61
CA ARG A 490 12.31 -10.58 24.60
C ARG A 490 12.36 -11.62 23.49
N ILE A 491 13.53 -11.79 22.90
CA ILE A 491 13.88 -12.89 22.01
C ILE A 491 15.17 -13.54 22.54
N ASP A 492 15.11 -14.82 22.88
CA ASP A 492 16.32 -15.64 23.06
C ASP A 492 16.59 -16.37 21.74
N ILE A 493 17.77 -16.20 21.14
CA ILE A 493 18.14 -16.82 19.86
C ILE A 493 19.30 -17.79 20.01
N THR A 494 19.19 -18.95 19.37
CA THR A 494 20.27 -19.93 19.16
C THR A 494 20.70 -19.84 17.69
N PRO A 495 21.74 -19.05 17.36
CA PRO A 495 22.06 -18.69 15.98
C PRO A 495 22.36 -19.88 15.06
N ALA A 496 23.13 -20.86 15.55
CA ALA A 496 23.52 -22.03 14.75
C ALA A 496 22.32 -22.92 14.36
N ALA A 497 21.23 -22.89 15.12
CA ALA A 497 20.00 -23.60 14.84
C ALA A 497 18.94 -22.75 14.14
N LEU A 498 19.19 -21.44 13.96
CA LEU A 498 18.20 -20.45 13.53
C LEU A 498 16.86 -20.55 14.29
N GLN A 499 16.96 -20.71 15.62
CA GLN A 499 15.84 -20.90 16.52
C GLN A 499 15.66 -19.68 17.44
N LEU A 500 14.46 -19.11 17.48
CA LEU A 500 14.09 -17.91 18.24
C LEU A 500 12.96 -18.24 19.23
N PHE A 501 13.21 -18.08 20.53
CA PHE A 501 12.20 -18.15 21.58
C PHE A 501 11.71 -16.73 21.87
N VAL A 502 10.47 -16.43 21.46
CA VAL A 502 9.87 -15.10 21.50
C VAL A 502 8.88 -15.02 22.67
N THR A 503 9.04 -13.99 23.51
CA THR A 503 8.12 -13.67 24.61
C THR A 503 7.46 -12.32 24.34
N PHE A 504 6.14 -12.32 24.18
CA PHE A 504 5.33 -11.13 23.97
C PHE A 504 5.07 -10.37 25.26
N LYS A 505 4.75 -9.08 25.15
CA LYS A 505 4.43 -8.22 26.30
C LYS A 505 3.15 -8.60 27.04
N ASP A 506 2.25 -9.36 26.42
CA ASP A 506 1.06 -9.92 27.06
C ASP A 506 1.30 -11.31 27.66
N HIS A 507 2.57 -11.67 27.85
CA HIS A 507 3.06 -12.95 28.36
C HIS A 507 2.76 -14.16 27.45
N GLY A 508 2.30 -13.95 26.22
CA GLY A 508 2.29 -15.00 25.21
C GLY A 508 3.72 -15.43 24.85
N THR A 509 3.88 -16.68 24.39
CA THR A 509 5.17 -17.21 23.95
C THR A 509 5.05 -17.98 22.65
N THR A 510 6.10 -17.99 21.84
CA THR A 510 6.24 -18.89 20.69
C THR A 510 7.70 -19.20 20.43
N ASN A 511 7.96 -20.35 19.82
CA ASN A 511 9.28 -20.83 19.42
C ASN A 511 9.31 -20.91 17.89
N ILE A 512 10.22 -20.18 17.24
CA ILE A 512 10.28 -20.05 15.78
C ILE A 512 11.56 -20.74 15.29
N LEU A 513 11.42 -21.70 14.39
CA LEU A 513 12.54 -22.32 13.69
C LEU A 513 12.54 -21.87 12.22
N ILE A 514 13.63 -21.23 11.78
CA ILE A 514 13.77 -20.72 10.42
C ILE A 514 14.63 -21.69 9.60
N LYS A 515 14.13 -22.08 8.42
CA LYS A 515 14.85 -22.91 7.44
C LYS A 515 14.74 -22.28 6.07
N SER A 516 15.87 -21.89 5.48
CA SER A 516 15.91 -21.32 4.14
C SER A 516 16.56 -22.28 3.15
N THR A 517 15.96 -22.38 1.97
CA THR A 517 16.44 -23.13 0.81
C THR A 517 16.43 -22.23 -0.42
N TRP A 518 16.98 -22.69 -1.53
CA TRP A 518 16.92 -21.96 -2.81
C TRP A 518 15.50 -21.89 -3.41
N LYS A 519 14.52 -22.65 -2.89
CA LYS A 519 13.12 -22.62 -3.36
C LYS A 519 12.21 -21.80 -2.45
N ASP A 520 12.46 -21.87 -1.16
CA ASP A 520 11.57 -21.36 -0.13
C ASP A 520 12.31 -21.01 1.16
N THR A 521 11.75 -20.06 1.91
CA THR A 521 12.07 -19.87 3.33
C THR A 521 10.87 -20.26 4.17
N LYS A 522 11.11 -21.10 5.18
CA LYS A 522 10.12 -21.66 6.09
C LYS A 522 10.35 -21.12 7.50
N ALA A 523 9.31 -20.61 8.12
CA ALA A 523 9.28 -20.28 9.55
C ALA A 523 8.25 -21.18 10.24
N ILE A 524 8.73 -22.09 11.09
CA ILE A 524 7.88 -23.01 11.87
C ILE A 524 7.68 -22.40 13.25
N PHE A 525 6.47 -21.95 13.52
CA PHE A 525 6.03 -21.45 14.82
C PHE A 525 5.47 -22.61 15.63
N LYS A 526 6.03 -22.87 16.81
CA LYS A 526 5.60 -23.94 17.71
C LYS A 526 5.59 -23.47 19.16
N ASP A 527 5.15 -24.36 20.05
CA ASP A 527 5.05 -24.11 21.50
C ASP A 527 4.21 -22.84 21.82
N ILE A 528 3.17 -22.59 21.01
CA ILE A 528 2.39 -21.35 21.06
C ILE A 528 1.51 -21.31 22.32
N VAL A 529 1.72 -20.27 23.12
CA VAL A 529 0.91 -19.92 24.29
C VAL A 529 0.24 -18.57 24.04
N ASN A 530 -1.08 -18.60 23.90
CA ASN A 530 -1.94 -17.43 23.75
C ASN A 530 -2.53 -17.04 25.12
N THR A 531 -2.56 -15.74 25.45
CA THR A 531 -3.06 -15.22 26.75
C THR A 531 -4.36 -14.43 26.64
N ARG A 532 -4.77 -14.07 25.41
CA ARG A 532 -6.01 -13.35 25.09
C ARG A 532 -7.02 -14.28 24.40
N ASN A 533 -8.27 -13.84 24.29
CA ASN A 533 -9.33 -14.60 23.62
C ASN A 533 -8.99 -14.84 22.12
N PRO A 534 -8.74 -16.08 21.67
CA PRO A 534 -8.32 -16.40 20.30
C PRO A 534 -9.43 -16.21 19.24
N LEU A 535 -10.70 -16.07 19.66
CA LEU A 535 -11.81 -15.72 18.77
C LEU A 535 -11.93 -14.21 18.52
N LYS A 536 -11.22 -13.37 19.30
CA LYS A 536 -11.20 -11.91 19.15
C LYS A 536 -9.85 -11.38 18.69
N TYR A 537 -8.75 -12.02 19.10
CA TYR A 537 -7.39 -11.63 18.75
C TYR A 537 -6.78 -12.75 17.90
N PRO A 538 -6.57 -12.53 16.59
CA PRO A 538 -6.02 -13.54 15.68
C PRO A 538 -4.60 -13.94 16.09
N PHE A 539 -4.17 -15.15 15.74
CA PHE A 539 -2.80 -15.61 16.05
C PHE A 539 -1.77 -15.13 15.01
N ALA A 540 -2.24 -14.79 13.81
CA ALA A 540 -1.45 -14.23 12.73
C ALA A 540 -2.32 -13.24 11.94
N THR A 541 -1.70 -12.22 11.35
CA THR A 541 -2.36 -11.29 10.44
C THR A 541 -1.41 -10.96 9.31
N ILE A 542 -1.81 -11.35 8.10
CA ILE A 542 -1.05 -10.98 6.90
C ILE A 542 -1.39 -9.51 6.60
N MET A 543 -0.38 -8.69 6.38
CA MET A 543 -0.53 -7.32 5.90
C MET A 543 0.13 -7.23 4.54
N THR A 544 -0.61 -6.71 3.56
CA THR A 544 -0.20 -6.67 2.16
C THR A 544 -0.87 -5.47 1.48
N THR A 545 -0.52 -5.24 0.23
CA THR A 545 -1.06 -4.15 -0.60
C THR A 545 -1.89 -4.72 -1.76
N TRP A 546 -2.98 -4.04 -2.08
CA TRP A 546 -3.73 -4.24 -3.32
C TRP A 546 -4.39 -2.91 -3.72
N ASN A 547 -3.98 -2.35 -4.85
CA ASN A 547 -4.57 -1.12 -5.41
C ASN A 547 -5.55 -1.47 -6.53
N TYR A 548 -5.07 -2.28 -7.47
CA TYR A 548 -5.80 -2.90 -8.57
C TYR A 548 -4.98 -4.10 -9.08
N ASP A 549 -5.54 -4.96 -9.91
CA ASP A 549 -4.79 -6.13 -10.40
C ASP A 549 -3.64 -5.66 -11.30
N GLY A 550 -2.42 -6.17 -11.07
CA GLY A 550 -1.18 -5.64 -11.65
C GLY A 550 -0.50 -4.52 -10.85
N ASN A 551 -1.15 -4.03 -9.80
CA ASN A 551 -0.57 -3.14 -8.78
C ASN A 551 -0.97 -3.66 -7.38
N ALA A 552 -0.41 -4.82 -7.04
CA ALA A 552 -0.58 -5.48 -5.75
C ALA A 552 0.62 -6.37 -5.37
N ASP A 553 0.78 -6.61 -4.07
CA ASP A 553 1.68 -7.62 -3.51
C ASP A 553 0.97 -8.99 -3.39
N VAL A 554 -0.35 -8.99 -3.23
CA VAL A 554 -1.24 -10.17 -3.30
C VAL A 554 -2.53 -9.78 -4.03
N ASP A 555 -2.94 -10.54 -5.04
CA ASP A 555 -4.24 -10.36 -5.72
C ASP A 555 -5.20 -11.55 -5.54
N HIS A 556 -4.69 -12.72 -5.12
CA HIS A 556 -5.49 -13.94 -4.90
C HIS A 556 -5.12 -14.69 -3.61
N VAL A 557 -6.10 -15.44 -3.09
CA VAL A 557 -5.94 -16.38 -1.98
C VAL A 557 -6.63 -17.71 -2.30
N SER A 558 -6.03 -18.82 -1.86
CA SER A 558 -6.64 -20.15 -1.88
C SER A 558 -6.72 -20.71 -0.46
N SER A 559 -7.85 -21.31 -0.10
CA SER A 559 -8.01 -22.09 1.13
C SER A 559 -7.90 -23.57 0.80
N ASN A 560 -7.16 -24.34 1.60
CA ASN A 560 -6.93 -25.79 1.48
C ASN A 560 -6.46 -26.33 0.11
N GLY A 561 -6.23 -25.46 -0.88
CA GLY A 561 -5.79 -25.81 -2.24
C GLY A 561 -6.97 -26.00 -3.19
N ASP A 562 -8.16 -25.66 -2.72
CA ASP A 562 -9.42 -25.66 -3.45
C ASP A 562 -9.55 -24.34 -4.24
N THR A 563 -10.77 -23.82 -4.34
CA THR A 563 -11.13 -22.65 -5.15
C THR A 563 -10.21 -21.45 -4.89
N VAL A 564 -9.67 -20.87 -5.97
CA VAL A 564 -8.95 -19.61 -5.93
C VAL A 564 -9.96 -18.47 -5.81
N HIS A 565 -9.79 -17.64 -4.78
CA HIS A 565 -10.59 -16.45 -4.53
C HIS A 565 -9.75 -15.21 -4.77
N HIS A 566 -10.30 -14.25 -5.49
CA HIS A 566 -9.70 -12.93 -5.61
C HIS A 566 -9.69 -12.23 -4.24
N ILE A 567 -8.61 -11.53 -3.90
CA ILE A 567 -8.35 -11.11 -2.54
C ILE A 567 -9.41 -10.14 -1.99
N VAL A 568 -9.84 -9.12 -2.76
CA VAL A 568 -10.87 -8.16 -2.32
C VAL A 568 -12.33 -8.48 -2.66
N LYS A 569 -12.66 -9.54 -3.41
CA LYS A 569 -14.03 -9.80 -3.91
C LYS A 569 -14.49 -11.25 -3.77
N GLY A 570 -15.80 -11.45 -3.58
CA GLY A 570 -16.44 -12.78 -3.60
C GLY A 570 -16.39 -13.59 -2.30
N TRP A 571 -15.92 -13.02 -1.19
CA TRP A 571 -15.90 -13.66 0.13
C TRP A 571 -15.74 -12.63 1.26
N ASP A 572 -16.27 -12.94 2.44
CA ASP A 572 -16.04 -12.19 3.70
C ASP A 572 -15.22 -13.01 4.71
N LYS A 573 -15.40 -14.33 4.70
CA LYS A 573 -14.68 -15.31 5.51
C LYS A 573 -14.29 -16.50 4.65
N LEU A 574 -13.07 -17.00 4.85
CA LEU A 574 -12.62 -18.28 4.31
C LEU A 574 -12.25 -19.20 5.47
N TYR A 575 -12.55 -20.48 5.31
CA TYR A 575 -12.31 -21.50 6.33
C TYR A 575 -11.30 -22.50 5.79
N GLY A 576 -10.31 -22.88 6.59
CA GLY A 576 -9.33 -23.88 6.21
C GLY A 576 -8.20 -24.04 7.22
N THR A 577 -7.35 -25.03 6.96
CA THR A 577 -6.13 -25.33 7.72
C THR A 577 -4.88 -24.87 6.98
N SER A 578 -5.02 -24.44 5.73
CA SER A 578 -3.97 -23.90 4.88
C SER A 578 -4.49 -22.75 4.05
N PHE A 579 -3.80 -21.61 4.04
CA PHE A 579 -4.07 -20.47 3.18
C PHE A 579 -2.82 -20.15 2.37
N THR A 580 -2.94 -20.05 1.05
CA THR A 580 -1.86 -19.52 0.20
C THR A 580 -2.33 -18.22 -0.45
N PHE A 581 -1.57 -17.16 -0.20
CA PHE A 581 -1.69 -15.81 -0.74
C PHE A 581 -0.64 -15.67 -1.85
N PHE A 582 -1.08 -15.28 -3.03
CA PHE A 582 -0.22 -15.28 -4.21
C PHE A 582 -0.74 -14.30 -5.26
N ARG A 583 -0.03 -14.22 -6.38
CA ARG A 583 -0.45 -13.41 -7.52
C ARG A 583 -0.76 -14.21 -8.77
N GLN A 584 -1.86 -13.88 -9.42
CA GLN A 584 -2.15 -14.31 -10.79
C GLN A 584 -1.69 -13.25 -11.81
N CYS A 585 -1.67 -11.96 -11.45
CA CYS A 585 -1.22 -10.88 -12.33
C CYS A 585 0.20 -10.40 -11.99
N LEU A 586 0.96 -10.08 -13.04
CA LEU A 586 2.31 -9.53 -12.95
C LEU A 586 2.27 -8.11 -12.35
N SER A 587 2.88 -7.89 -11.17
CA SER A 587 2.91 -6.56 -10.55
C SER A 587 3.94 -5.62 -11.19
N ARG A 588 3.51 -4.38 -11.47
CA ARG A 588 4.32 -3.31 -12.08
C ARG A 588 5.38 -2.72 -11.15
N TYR A 589 5.07 -2.46 -9.88
CA TYR A 589 6.01 -1.81 -8.94
C TYR A 589 6.85 -2.79 -8.13
N ASN A 590 6.33 -4.02 -7.91
CA ASN A 590 7.01 -5.07 -7.16
C ASN A 590 6.85 -6.42 -7.88
N THR A 591 7.64 -6.64 -8.93
CA THR A 591 7.55 -7.89 -9.70
C THR A 591 7.97 -9.14 -8.92
N GLN A 592 8.87 -9.03 -7.93
CA GLN A 592 9.46 -10.18 -7.22
C GLN A 592 8.86 -10.47 -5.83
N SER A 593 7.79 -9.77 -5.43
CA SER A 593 7.06 -10.02 -4.19
C SER A 593 6.79 -11.52 -3.98
N PRO A 594 7.06 -12.08 -2.80
CA PRO A 594 6.96 -13.52 -2.62
C PRO A 594 5.51 -14.00 -2.49
N ASP A 595 5.26 -15.20 -3.01
CA ASP A 595 4.02 -15.92 -2.74
C ASP A 595 4.13 -16.60 -1.36
N LEU A 596 3.08 -16.50 -0.54
CA LEU A 596 3.12 -16.82 0.89
C LEU A 596 2.06 -17.85 1.27
N ARG A 597 2.47 -18.93 1.94
CA ARG A 597 1.59 -19.98 2.45
C ARG A 597 1.66 -20.06 3.98
N LEU A 598 0.51 -20.05 4.64
CA LEU A 598 0.37 -20.32 6.07
C LEU A 598 -0.42 -21.62 6.28
N GLN A 599 0.14 -22.55 7.05
CA GLN A 599 -0.41 -23.89 7.32
C GLN A 599 -0.46 -24.18 8.81
N ILE A 600 -1.62 -24.59 9.34
CA ILE A 600 -1.71 -25.16 10.69
C ILE A 600 -1.19 -26.61 10.61
N ILE A 601 -0.32 -26.98 11.56
CA ILE A 601 0.34 -28.29 11.58
C ILE A 601 0.17 -28.95 12.96
N ASN A 602 -0.01 -30.28 12.97
CA ASN A 602 -0.04 -31.07 14.20
C ASN A 602 1.38 -31.57 14.54
N GLU A 603 1.61 -31.95 15.80
CA GLU A 603 2.92 -32.44 16.28
C GLU A 603 3.43 -33.63 15.49
N LYS A 604 2.50 -34.49 15.05
CA LYS A 604 2.77 -35.63 14.17
C LYS A 604 3.34 -35.23 12.81
N ASP A 605 3.08 -34.04 12.30
CA ASP A 605 3.55 -33.61 10.97
C ASP A 605 4.87 -32.84 11.03
N LEU A 606 5.33 -32.47 12.23
CA LEU A 606 6.50 -31.59 12.42
C LEU A 606 7.77 -32.17 11.76
N TYR A 607 7.92 -33.51 11.76
CA TYR A 607 9.05 -34.21 11.11
C TYR A 607 9.06 -34.10 9.58
N LEU A 608 7.97 -33.65 8.93
CA LEU A 608 7.94 -33.40 7.49
C LEU A 608 8.55 -32.04 7.11
N PHE A 609 8.81 -31.18 8.11
CA PHE A 609 9.27 -29.80 7.93
C PHE A 609 10.61 -29.51 8.64
N ILE A 610 11.03 -30.38 9.57
CA ILE A 610 12.37 -30.39 10.15
C ILE A 610 13.26 -31.30 9.31
#